data_AF-A0AAE1SIW5-F1
#
_entry.id   AF-A0AAE1SIW5-F1
#
_cell.length_a   1.000
_cell.length_b   1.000
_cell.length_c   1.000
_cell.angle_alpha   90.00
_cell.angle_beta   90.00
_cell.angle_gamma   90.00
#
_symmetry.space_group_name_H-M   'P 1'
#
loop_
_entity.id
_entity.type
_entity.pdbx_description
1 polymer ?
#
loop_
_entity_poly.entity_id
_entity_poly.type
_entity_poly.pdbx_seq_one_letter_code
_entity_poly.pdbx_strand_id
1 'polypeptide(L)' 'MLNHHLAGLVGPGSLSWAGHQVHVSLQINQFLNAGVDLKEIPLPHEFILNRDILAQLYSSSAEGATPFSP' A
#
# COMPACT_ATOMS: atom_id res chain seq x y z
N MET A 1 -11.45 -28.63 7.68
CA MET A 1 -11.47 -27.44 8.57
C MET A 1 -10.16 -26.69 8.53
N LEU A 2 -9.01 -27.26 8.93
CA LEU A 2 -7.73 -26.53 9.01
C LEU A 2 -7.33 -25.78 7.71
N ASN A 3 -7.36 -26.44 6.55
CA ASN A 3 -6.99 -25.81 5.27
C ASN A 3 -7.91 -24.65 4.89
N HIS A 4 -9.20 -24.71 5.23
CA HIS A 4 -10.15 -23.62 4.95
C HIS A 4 -9.91 -22.41 5.87
N HIS A 5 -9.52 -22.62 7.13
CA HIS A 5 -9.16 -21.51 8.01
C HIS A 5 -7.81 -20.90 7.60
N LEU A 6 -6.82 -21.72 7.26
CA LEU A 6 -5.52 -21.22 6.82
C LEU A 6 -5.61 -20.50 5.47
N ALA A 7 -6.24 -21.11 4.46
CA ALA A 7 -6.31 -20.55 3.11
C ALA A 7 -7.50 -19.59 2.89
N GLY A 8 -8.52 -19.62 3.74
CA GLY A 8 -9.73 -18.78 3.61
C GLY A 8 -9.80 -17.63 4.59
N LEU A 9 -9.35 -17.82 5.84
CA LEU A 9 -9.41 -16.77 6.87
C LEU A 9 -8.05 -16.09 7.06
N VAL A 10 -6.99 -16.86 7.34
CA VAL A 10 -5.68 -16.31 7.70
C VAL A 10 -4.96 -15.77 6.46
N GLY A 11 -4.87 -16.55 5.39
CA GLY A 11 -4.20 -16.14 4.16
C GLY A 11 -4.83 -14.89 3.54
N PRO A 12 -6.11 -14.91 3.14
CA PRO A 12 -6.77 -13.77 2.51
C PRO A 12 -6.91 -12.56 3.43
N GLY A 13 -7.11 -12.78 4.73
CA GLY A 13 -7.13 -11.71 5.72
C GLY A 13 -5.78 -11.00 5.81
N SER A 14 -4.68 -11.76 5.89
CA SER A 14 -3.33 -11.19 5.88
C SER A 14 -2.97 -10.51 4.57
N LEU A 15 -3.40 -11.05 3.42
CA LEU A 15 -3.18 -10.47 2.10
C LEU A 15 -3.93 -9.14 1.93
N SER A 16 -5.21 -9.11 2.34
CA SER A 16 -6.02 -7.90 2.31
C SER A 16 -5.44 -6.81 3.21
N TRP A 17 -4.99 -7.19 4.42
CA TRP A 17 -4.36 -6.26 5.34
C TRP A 17 -3.00 -5.75 4.81
N ALA A 18 -2.18 -6.62 4.23
CA ALA A 18 -0.94 -6.22 3.57
C ALA A 18 -1.20 -5.23 2.43
N GLY A 19 -2.22 -5.46 1.61
CA GLY A 19 -2.66 -4.53 0.58
C GLY A 19 -3.05 -3.17 1.16
N HIS A 20 -3.85 -3.14 2.23
CA HIS A 20 -4.20 -1.89 2.91
C HIS A 20 -2.97 -1.17 3.48
N GLN A 21 -2.02 -1.89 4.09
CA GLN A 21 -0.79 -1.30 4.61
C GLN A 21 0.07 -0.69 3.50
N VAL A 22 0.25 -1.41 2.39
CA VAL A 22 1.09 -0.98 1.26
C VAL A 22 0.47 0.15 0.45
N HIS A 23 -0.86 0.24 0.36
CA HIS A 23 -1.54 1.26 -0.44
C HIS A 23 -2.03 2.49 0.33
N VAL A 24 -2.08 2.43 1.67
CA VAL A 24 -2.62 3.53 2.50
C VAL A 24 -1.69 3.87 3.65
N SER A 25 -1.48 2.93 4.59
CA SER A 25 -0.84 3.24 5.86
C SER A 25 0.62 3.67 5.69
N LEU A 26 1.34 3.02 4.76
CA LEU A 26 2.77 3.23 4.60
C LEU A 26 3.09 4.63 4.03
N GLN A 27 2.31 5.09 3.05
CA GLN A 27 2.43 6.41 2.42
C GLN A 27 2.20 7.52 3.45
N ILE A 28 1.08 7.42 4.18
CA ILE A 28 0.71 8.41 5.20
C ILE A 28 1.79 8.49 6.28
N ASN A 29 2.27 7.34 6.75
CA ASN A 29 3.32 7.30 7.76
C ASN A 29 4.65 7.90 7.27
N GLN A 30 4.98 7.80 5.98
CA GLN A 30 6.16 8.47 5.44
C GLN A 30 6.05 9.99 5.53
N PHE A 31 4.90 10.57 5.15
CA PHE A 31 4.68 12.02 5.28
C PHE A 31 4.68 12.47 6.74
N LEU A 32 4.05 11.69 7.63
CA LEU A 32 4.07 11.97 9.07
C LEU A 32 5.49 11.95 9.64
N ASN A 33 6.30 10.97 9.25
CA ASN A 33 7.70 10.87 9.66
C ASN A 33 8.58 11.97 9.07
N ALA A 34 8.22 12.51 7.91
CA ALA A 34 8.86 13.67 7.29
C ALA A 34 8.43 15.01 7.92
N GLY A 35 7.45 15.00 8.83
CA GLY A 35 6.97 16.20 9.51
C GLY A 35 6.09 17.11 8.66
N VAL A 36 5.45 16.57 7.62
CA VAL A 36 4.52 17.32 6.75
C VAL A 36 3.24 17.64 7.52
N ASP A 37 2.69 18.85 7.32
CA ASP A 37 1.44 19.26 7.96
C ASP A 37 0.29 18.34 7.54
N LEU A 38 -0.60 17.99 8.47
CA LEU A 38 -1.70 17.06 8.23
C LEU A 38 -2.62 17.47 7.08
N LYS A 39 -2.73 18.78 6.79
CA LYS A 39 -3.58 19.29 5.69
C LYS A 39 -2.91 19.16 4.33
N GLU A 40 -1.59 19.03 4.28
CA GLU A 40 -0.82 18.87 3.05
C GLU A 40 -0.64 17.40 2.67
N ILE A 41 -0.90 16.47 3.59
CA ILE A 41 -0.86 15.03 3.29
C ILE A 41 -2.00 14.69 2.33
N PRO A 42 -1.70 14.08 1.16
CA PRO A 42 -2.73 13.65 0.22
C PRO A 42 -3.70 12.65 0.85
N LEU A 43 -4.93 12.64 0.36
CA LEU A 43 -5.95 11.73 0.85
C LEU A 43 -5.65 10.28 0.42
N PRO A 44 -6.09 9.26 1.20
CA PRO A 44 -5.80 7.85 0.91
C PRO A 44 -6.11 7.40 -0.52
N HIS A 45 -7.21 7.89 -1.10
CA HIS A 45 -7.63 7.53 -2.45
C HIS A 45 -6.76 8.18 -3.54
N GLU A 46 -6.11 9.31 -3.26
CA GLU A 46 -5.22 9.98 -4.21
C GLU A 46 -3.95 9.15 -4.43
N PHE A 47 -3.45 8.45 -3.40
CA PHE A 47 -2.34 7.50 -3.55
C PHE A 47 -2.68 6.32 -4.46
N ILE A 48 -3.94 5.91 -4.52
CA ILE A 48 -4.38 4.78 -5.35
C ILE A 48 -4.56 5.23 -6.80
N LEU A 49 -5.12 6.41 -7.02
CA LEU A 49 -5.47 6.92 -8.34
C LEU A 49 -4.29 7.62 -9.04
N ASN A 50 -3.37 8.22 -8.29
CA ASN A 50 -2.23 8.96 -8.82
C ASN A 50 -0.91 8.21 -8.61
N ARG A 51 -0.51 7.48 -9.66
CA ARG A 51 0.76 6.73 -9.70
C ARG A 51 2.00 7.62 -9.56
N ASP A 52 1.93 8.89 -9.93
CA ASP A 52 3.08 9.79 -9.87
C ASP A 52 3.43 10.17 -8.43
N ILE A 53 2.42 10.26 -7.54
CA ILE A 53 2.66 10.49 -6.11
C ILE A 53 3.38 9.28 -5.50
N LEU A 54 2.97 8.07 -5.87
CA LEU A 54 3.64 6.84 -5.40
C LEU A 54 5.05 6.69 -5.96
N ALA A 55 5.27 7.02 -7.23
CA ALA A 55 6.59 6.94 -7.86
C ALA A 55 7.60 7.92 -7.24
N GLN A 56 7.14 9.05 -6.70
CA GLN A 56 7.98 10.01 -5.97
C GLN A 56 8.41 9.49 -4.60
N LEU A 57 7.54 8.75 -3.90
CA LEU A 57 7.85 8.16 -2.58
C LEU A 57 8.65 6.87 -2.70
N TYR A 58 8.33 6.05 -3.70
CA TYR A 58 8.94 4.76 -3.97
C TYR A 58 9.30 4.67 -5.44
N SER A 59 10.59 4.82 -5.76
CA SER A 59 11.09 4.77 -7.13
C SER A 59 10.75 3.44 -7.84
N SER A 60 10.72 2.33 -7.10
CA SER A 60 10.31 1.01 -7.60
C SER A 60 8.84 0.93 -7.99
N SER A 61 7.99 1.82 -7.49
CA SER A 61 6.56 1.83 -7.84
C SER A 61 6.35 2.16 -9.33
N ALA A 62 7.26 2.92 -9.94
CA ALA A 62 7.19 3.26 -11.37
C ALA A 62 7.17 2.01 -12.28
N GLU A 63 7.86 0.94 -11.87
CA GLU A 63 7.92 -0.34 -12.59
C GLU A 63 6.58 -1.11 -12.56
N GLY A 64 5.66 -0.71 -11.68
CA GLY A 64 4.36 -1.34 -11.50
C GLY A 64 4.47 -2.82 -11.13
N ALA A 65 3.56 -3.63 -11.65
CA ALA A 65 3.52 -5.07 -11.35
C ALA A 65 4.48 -5.90 -12.22
N THR A 66 5.32 -5.26 -13.05
CA THR A 66 6.25 -6.00 -13.93
C THR A 66 7.18 -6.95 -13.18
N PRO A 67 7.72 -6.64 -11.98
CA PRO A 67 8.56 -7.57 -11.24
C PRO A 67 7.80 -8.73 -10.58
N PHE A 68 6.46 -8.66 -10.51
CA PHE A 68 5.62 -9.69 -9.89
C PHE A 68 5.16 -10.76 -10.89
N SER A 69 5.21 -10.46 -12.18
CA SER A 69 4.86 -11.41 -13.23
C SER A 69 6.07 -12.30 -13.56
N PRO A 70 5.88 -13.60 -13.81
CA PRO A 70 6.96 -14.55 -14.12
C PRO A 70 7.65 -14.28 -15.45
#